data_AF-A0A1H4TZ03-F1
#
_entry.id   AF-A0A1H4TZ03-F1
#
_cell.length_a   1.000
_cell.length_b   1.000
_cell.length_c   1.000
_cell.angle_alpha   90.00
_cell.angle_beta   90.00
_cell.angle_gamma   90.00
#
_symmetry.space_group_name_H-M   'P 1'
#
loop_
_entity.id
_entity.type
_entity.pdbx_description
1 polymer ?
#
loop_
_entity_poly.entity_id
_entity_poly.type
_entity_poly.pdbx_seq_one_letter_code
_entity_poly.pdbx_strand_id
1 'polypeptide(L)'
;MLKETPNDILDIDEKLKKSPFNEKRIPSNERISMIQNNVKRAKRRSKKSFLTAAGVGLVCFIILLTLSYLNEMPGGFADQRMSQAIGLEGSNKIPLGRTPEEAIQKLRNYTSMQIIHKEPVDGGTLLFIKRAYQKDGTDLEIDYLRKTWLGWKWTWGGMFGFGGNIEGVRSVLSYMFMPKLSGINTPFPVIYGDVLDPTVNRIIIIENGANPMIYSANLAKSQTGHTIWFAYLPTSLTVPYEIRALNVIGDIVVSKTITEPNDSGLIQLPIK
;
A
#
# COMPACT_ATOMS: atom_id res chain seq x y z
N MET A 1 -70.83 -22.05 -53.71
CA MET A 1 -71.03 -21.46 -52.36
C MET A 1 -69.63 -21.24 -51.79
N LEU A 2 -69.11 -20.04 -51.53
CA LEU A 2 -69.67 -18.75 -51.19
C LEU A 2 -69.06 -17.64 -52.06
N LYS A 3 -69.86 -16.61 -52.39
CA LYS A 3 -69.43 -15.41 -53.10
C LYS A 3 -68.74 -14.48 -52.11
N GLU A 4 -67.47 -14.14 -52.37
CA GLU A 4 -66.81 -12.98 -51.78
C GLU A 4 -67.35 -11.71 -52.46
N THR A 5 -67.84 -10.76 -51.66
CA THR A 5 -68.20 -9.41 -52.11
C THR A 5 -67.03 -8.46 -51.84
N PRO A 6 -66.42 -7.85 -52.87
CA PRO A 6 -65.36 -6.85 -52.71
C PRO A 6 -66.01 -5.48 -52.54
N ASN A 7 -66.24 -5.02 -51.30
CA ASN A 7 -66.80 -3.69 -51.07
C ASN A 7 -66.23 -2.89 -49.90
N ASP A 8 -65.28 -3.43 -49.14
CA ASP A 8 -64.82 -2.77 -47.90
C ASP A 8 -63.49 -2.00 -48.03
N ILE A 9 -62.84 -1.98 -49.21
CA ILE A 9 -61.55 -1.29 -49.39
C ILE A 9 -61.74 0.19 -49.84
N LEU A 10 -62.91 0.57 -50.34
CA LEU A 10 -63.17 1.94 -50.84
C LEU A 10 -63.61 2.94 -49.75
N ASP A 11 -63.92 2.53 -48.52
CA ASP A 11 -64.43 3.42 -47.46
C ASP A 11 -63.33 3.98 -46.53
N ILE A 12 -62.11 3.44 -46.57
CA ILE A 12 -61.00 3.92 -45.72
C ILE A 12 -60.39 5.21 -46.29
N ASP A 13 -60.24 5.29 -47.61
CA ASP A 13 -59.69 6.48 -48.27
C ASP A 13 -60.64 7.70 -48.22
N GLU A 14 -61.95 7.46 -48.20
CA GLU A 14 -62.93 8.54 -48.08
C GLU A 14 -63.08 9.05 -46.63
N LYS A 15 -62.95 8.16 -45.64
CA LYS A 15 -62.88 8.57 -44.22
C LYS A 15 -61.59 9.30 -43.86
N LEU A 16 -60.47 9.02 -44.54
CA LEU A 16 -59.23 9.78 -44.35
C LEU A 16 -59.25 11.17 -45.01
N LYS A 17 -60.07 11.38 -46.04
CA LYS A 17 -60.26 12.71 -46.68
C LYS A 17 -61.08 13.70 -45.85
N LYS A 18 -61.88 13.23 -44.88
CA LYS A 18 -62.68 14.08 -43.97
C LYS A 18 -62.08 14.23 -42.58
N SER A 19 -60.78 13.96 -42.45
CA SER A 19 -60.03 14.32 -41.25
C SER A 19 -59.71 15.82 -41.30
N PRO A 20 -60.18 16.66 -40.35
CA PRO A 20 -59.87 18.11 -40.31
C PRO A 20 -58.43 18.38 -39.84
N PHE A 21 -57.51 17.48 -40.18
CA PHE A 21 -56.14 17.46 -39.67
C PHE A 21 -55.16 18.35 -40.44
N ASN A 22 -55.65 19.21 -41.35
CA ASN A 22 -54.77 20.07 -42.15
C ASN A 22 -55.09 21.57 -42.09
N GLU A 23 -55.87 22.03 -41.11
CA GLU A 23 -55.72 23.41 -40.66
C GLU A 23 -54.49 23.47 -39.77
N LYS A 24 -53.41 24.09 -40.26
CA LYS A 24 -52.38 24.67 -39.41
C LYS A 24 -53.08 25.67 -38.48
N ARG A 25 -53.62 25.19 -37.35
CA ARG A 25 -54.12 26.02 -36.27
C ARG A 25 -52.91 26.73 -35.70
N ILE A 26 -52.64 27.93 -36.22
CA ILE A 26 -51.63 28.82 -35.67
C ILE A 26 -52.06 29.03 -34.21
N PRO A 27 -51.25 28.57 -33.24
CA PRO A 27 -51.60 28.70 -31.84
C PRO A 27 -51.81 30.18 -31.52
N SER A 28 -52.84 30.50 -30.74
CA SER A 28 -53.08 31.88 -30.32
C SER A 28 -51.83 32.44 -29.64
N ASN A 29 -51.62 33.75 -29.75
CA ASN A 29 -50.46 34.43 -29.14
C ASN A 29 -50.34 34.14 -27.62
N GLU A 30 -51.47 33.90 -26.95
CA GLU A 30 -51.53 33.45 -25.55
C GLU A 30 -50.97 32.04 -25.32
N ARG A 31 -51.26 31.08 -26.21
CA ARG A 31 -50.66 29.74 -26.13
C ARG A 31 -49.16 29.78 -26.39
N ILE A 32 -48.71 30.58 -27.36
CA ILE A 32 -47.29 30.74 -27.67
C ILE A 32 -46.54 31.34 -26.47
N SER A 33 -47.10 32.39 -25.84
CA SER A 33 -46.48 33.03 -24.67
C SER A 33 -46.46 32.11 -23.44
N MET A 34 -47.51 31.33 -23.22
CA MET A 34 -47.57 30.32 -22.15
C MET A 34 -46.50 29.23 -22.35
N ILE A 35 -46.34 28.71 -23.57
CA ILE A 35 -45.32 27.70 -23.89
C ILE A 35 -43.91 28.29 -23.70
N GLN A 36 -43.65 29.49 -24.21
CA GLN A 36 -42.35 30.16 -24.04
C GLN A 36 -42.02 30.41 -22.56
N ASN A 37 -43.00 30.80 -21.75
CA ASN A 37 -42.83 31.00 -20.31
C ASN A 37 -42.56 29.67 -19.59
N ASN A 38 -43.25 28.59 -19.95
CA ASN A 38 -42.99 27.27 -19.37
C ASN A 38 -41.60 26.74 -19.74
N VAL A 39 -41.15 26.92 -20.99
CA VAL A 39 -39.79 26.55 -21.42
C VAL A 39 -38.74 27.38 -20.68
N LYS A 40 -38.93 28.71 -20.56
CA LYS A 40 -38.03 29.59 -19.79
C LYS A 40 -37.99 29.19 -18.32
N ARG A 41 -39.13 28.85 -17.71
CA ARG A 41 -39.24 28.43 -16.30
C ARG A 41 -38.60 27.06 -16.06
N ALA A 42 -38.79 26.11 -16.97
CA ALA A 42 -38.13 24.80 -16.95
C ALA A 42 -36.61 24.94 -17.10
N LYS A 43 -36.13 25.76 -18.05
CA LYS A 43 -34.70 26.05 -18.24
C LYS A 43 -34.09 26.74 -17.02
N ARG A 44 -34.81 27.68 -16.39
CA ARG A 44 -34.37 28.35 -15.14
C ARG A 44 -34.35 27.39 -13.95
N ARG A 45 -35.33 26.48 -13.84
CA ARG A 45 -35.40 25.45 -12.79
C ARG A 45 -34.29 24.41 -12.96
N SER A 46 -34.04 23.95 -14.17
CA SER A 46 -32.93 23.05 -14.53
C SER A 46 -31.56 23.69 -14.29
N LYS A 47 -31.37 24.96 -14.65
CA LYS A 47 -30.14 25.70 -14.34
C LYS A 47 -29.92 25.83 -12.82
N LYS A 48 -30.98 26.13 -12.06
CA LYS A 48 -30.90 26.19 -10.59
C LYS A 48 -30.55 24.84 -9.98
N SER A 49 -31.20 23.74 -10.39
CA SER A 49 -30.90 22.40 -9.88
C SER A 49 -29.47 21.96 -10.23
N PHE A 50 -29.00 22.26 -11.44
CA PHE A 50 -27.62 22.01 -11.84
C PHE A 50 -26.63 22.79 -10.97
N LEU A 51 -26.86 24.08 -10.73
CA LEU A 51 -26.00 24.89 -9.86
C LEU A 51 -25.98 24.37 -8.42
N THR A 52 -27.13 23.94 -7.89
CA THR A 52 -27.19 23.31 -6.55
C THR A 52 -26.40 22.00 -6.52
N ALA A 53 -26.57 21.12 -7.50
CA ALA A 53 -25.83 19.86 -7.58
C ALA A 53 -24.32 20.09 -7.71
N ALA A 54 -23.90 21.05 -8.54
CA ALA A 54 -22.50 21.45 -8.68
C ALA A 54 -21.93 22.01 -7.37
N GLY A 55 -22.71 22.84 -6.67
CA GLY A 55 -22.33 23.38 -5.36
C GLY A 55 -22.14 22.28 -4.31
N VAL A 56 -23.07 21.33 -4.22
CA VAL A 56 -22.95 20.17 -3.32
C VAL A 56 -21.72 19.32 -3.68
N GLY A 57 -21.51 19.05 -4.97
CA GLY A 57 -20.35 18.31 -5.44
C GLY A 57 -19.02 18.97 -5.05
N LEU A 58 -18.92 20.29 -5.19
CA LEU A 58 -17.74 21.06 -4.79
C LEU A 58 -17.49 20.99 -3.27
N VAL A 59 -18.55 21.12 -2.46
CA VAL A 59 -18.43 21.02 -0.99
C VAL A 59 -17.97 19.61 -0.58
N CYS A 60 -18.55 18.55 -1.15
CA CYS A 60 -18.11 17.19 -0.89
C CYS A 60 -16.64 16.98 -1.25
N PHE A 61 -16.21 17.52 -2.40
CA PHE A 61 -14.81 17.44 -2.82
C PHE A 61 -13.86 18.14 -1.84
N ILE A 62 -14.21 19.34 -1.36
CA ILE A 62 -13.42 20.07 -0.35
C ILE A 62 -13.33 19.30 0.96
N ILE A 63 -14.44 18.69 1.42
CA ILE A 63 -14.46 17.86 2.63
C ILE A 63 -13.52 16.66 2.49
N LEU A 64 -13.56 15.95 1.35
CA LEU A 64 -12.68 14.81 1.09
C LEU A 64 -11.20 15.22 1.08
N LEU A 65 -10.86 16.34 0.45
CA LEU A 65 -9.49 16.87 0.47
C LEU A 65 -9.05 17.23 1.89
N THR A 66 -9.93 17.83 2.69
CA THR A 66 -9.66 18.21 4.07
C THR A 66 -9.41 16.97 4.93
N LEU A 67 -10.27 15.95 4.83
CA LEU A 67 -10.10 14.69 5.53
C LEU A 67 -8.82 13.95 5.12
N SER A 68 -8.48 13.97 3.83
CA SER A 68 -7.23 13.39 3.33
C SER A 68 -6.00 14.11 3.89
N TYR A 69 -6.05 15.45 3.96
CA TYR A 69 -4.99 16.26 4.57
C TYR A 69 -4.84 15.97 6.07
N LEU A 70 -5.97 15.97 6.81
CA LEU A 70 -5.99 15.65 8.25
C LEU A 70 -5.54 14.22 8.55
N ASN A 71 -5.73 13.29 7.62
CA ASN A 71 -5.24 11.92 7.76
C ASN A 71 -3.71 11.85 7.70
N GLU A 72 -3.09 12.64 6.83
CA GLU A 72 -1.67 12.53 6.49
C GLU A 72 -0.76 13.54 7.20
N MET A 73 -1.29 14.67 7.69
CA MET A 73 -0.49 15.66 8.41
C MET A 73 0.18 15.07 9.67
N PRO A 74 1.32 15.63 10.12
CA PRO A 74 1.95 15.21 11.37
C PRO A 74 1.00 15.33 12.57
N GLY A 75 0.78 14.24 13.29
CA GLY A 75 -0.20 14.15 14.38
C GLY A 75 -1.64 13.88 13.91
N GLY A 76 -1.83 13.61 12.62
CA GLY A 76 -3.12 13.30 12.00
C GLY A 76 -3.62 11.89 12.30
N PHE A 77 -4.72 11.49 11.65
CA PHE A 77 -5.37 10.19 11.92
C PHE A 77 -4.49 8.97 11.62
N ALA A 78 -3.62 9.04 10.60
CA ALA A 78 -2.70 7.94 10.32
C ALA A 78 -1.70 7.73 11.47
N ASP A 79 -1.24 8.82 12.08
CA ASP A 79 -0.28 8.75 13.18
C ASP A 79 -0.93 8.24 14.46
N GLN A 80 -2.18 8.64 14.71
CA GLN A 80 -2.99 8.12 15.82
C GLN A 80 -3.21 6.62 15.69
N ARG A 81 -3.63 6.13 14.52
CA ARG A 81 -3.80 4.69 14.26
C ARG A 81 -2.49 3.94 14.49
N MET A 82 -1.39 4.51 14.01
CA MET A 82 -0.07 3.91 14.19
C MET A 82 0.32 3.85 15.66
N SER A 83 0.22 4.96 16.40
CA SER A 83 0.47 5.01 17.85
C SER A 83 -0.37 3.99 18.61
N GLN A 84 -1.66 3.87 18.30
CA GLN A 84 -2.55 2.86 18.90
C GLN A 84 -2.11 1.43 18.57
N ALA A 85 -1.71 1.16 17.32
CA ALA A 85 -1.27 -0.17 16.89
C ALA A 85 -0.01 -0.65 17.62
N ILE A 86 0.80 0.27 18.16
CA ILE A 86 2.00 -0.04 18.95
C ILE A 86 1.82 0.23 20.46
N GLY A 87 0.59 0.45 20.91
CA GLY A 87 0.25 0.60 22.33
C GLY A 87 0.68 1.94 22.96
N LEU A 88 0.92 2.98 22.17
CA LEU A 88 1.24 4.32 22.67
C LEU A 88 -0.03 5.15 22.89
N GLU A 89 -0.06 5.91 23.98
CA GLU A 89 -1.07 6.93 24.22
C GLU A 89 -0.79 8.19 23.40
N GLY A 90 -1.83 8.75 22.77
CA GLY A 90 -1.72 9.97 21.96
C GLY A 90 -1.28 9.72 20.51
N SER A 91 -0.72 10.76 19.88
CA SER A 91 -0.27 10.73 18.50
C SER A 91 1.19 11.17 18.38
N ASN A 92 2.04 10.27 17.88
CA ASN A 92 3.38 10.66 17.45
C ASN A 92 3.26 11.61 16.26
N LYS A 93 3.95 12.76 16.30
CA LYS A 93 3.93 13.70 15.17
C LYS A 93 4.94 13.27 14.12
N ILE A 94 4.58 12.30 13.29
CA ILE A 94 5.50 11.73 12.29
C ILE A 94 5.69 12.75 11.16
N PRO A 95 6.93 13.22 10.90
CA PRO A 95 7.19 14.23 9.88
C PRO A 95 7.04 13.68 8.46
N LEU A 96 6.83 14.60 7.50
CA LEU A 96 6.83 14.31 6.07
C LEU A 96 8.17 14.67 5.42
N GLY A 97 8.66 13.80 4.54
CA GLY A 97 9.81 14.03 3.67
C GLY A 97 9.41 14.16 2.19
N ARG A 98 10.25 14.78 1.36
CA ARG A 98 10.06 14.80 -0.10
C ARG A 98 10.55 13.51 -0.76
N THR A 99 11.48 12.83 -0.10
CA THR A 99 11.98 11.49 -0.44
C THR A 99 11.83 10.56 0.78
N PRO A 100 11.87 9.22 0.62
CA PRO A 100 11.80 8.31 1.77
C PRO A 100 12.98 8.52 2.73
N GLU A 101 14.17 8.88 2.21
CA GLU A 101 15.37 9.18 3.00
C GLU A 101 15.19 10.43 3.87
N GLU A 102 14.66 11.51 3.28
CA GLU A 102 14.39 12.73 4.03
C GLU A 102 13.36 12.49 5.13
N ALA A 103 12.34 11.65 4.87
CA ALA A 103 11.32 11.32 5.84
C ALA A 103 11.91 10.61 7.06
N ILE A 104 12.76 9.60 6.85
CA ILE A 104 13.40 8.88 7.97
C ILE A 104 14.43 9.75 8.70
N GLN A 105 15.21 10.56 7.97
CA GLN A 105 16.18 11.49 8.57
C GLN A 105 15.49 12.47 9.54
N LYS A 106 14.35 13.04 9.13
CA LYS A 106 13.55 13.94 9.98
C LYS A 106 12.96 13.21 11.19
N LEU A 107 12.49 11.97 11.02
CA LEU A 107 11.90 11.22 12.12
C LEU A 107 12.94 10.85 13.17
N ARG A 108 14.11 10.37 12.73
CA ARG A 108 15.15 9.81 13.61
C ARG A 108 16.20 10.84 14.04
N ASN A 109 16.14 12.07 13.52
CA ASN A 109 17.16 13.10 13.69
C ASN A 109 18.58 12.60 13.34
N TYR A 110 18.69 11.84 12.24
CA TYR A 110 19.99 11.34 11.78
C TYR A 110 20.84 12.46 11.18
N THR A 111 22.07 12.62 11.68
CA THR A 111 23.09 13.50 11.08
C THR A 111 23.78 12.84 9.89
N SER A 112 23.87 11.51 9.90
CA SER A 112 24.34 10.70 8.78
C SER A 112 23.71 9.31 8.85
N MET A 113 23.43 8.70 7.70
CA MET A 113 22.93 7.33 7.60
C MET A 113 23.45 6.69 6.32
N GLN A 114 23.78 5.41 6.35
CA GLN A 114 24.15 4.65 5.17
C GLN A 114 22.98 3.80 4.72
N ILE A 115 22.45 4.08 3.53
CA ILE A 115 21.43 3.22 2.93
C ILE A 115 22.13 2.06 2.25
N ILE A 116 21.88 0.85 2.74
CA ILE A 116 22.41 -0.39 2.17
C ILE A 116 21.58 -0.80 0.95
N HIS A 117 20.26 -0.77 1.09
CA HIS A 117 19.32 -1.21 0.06
C HIS A 117 18.02 -0.42 0.13
N LYS A 118 17.39 -0.25 -1.04
CA LYS A 118 16.04 0.32 -1.17
C LYS A 118 15.19 -0.68 -1.94
N GLU A 119 14.20 -1.24 -1.26
CA GLU A 119 13.29 -2.20 -1.86
C GLU A 119 11.95 -1.52 -2.18
N PRO A 120 11.59 -1.33 -3.46
CA PRO A 120 10.28 -0.82 -3.83
C PRO A 120 9.21 -1.85 -3.45
N VAL A 121 8.16 -1.39 -2.76
CA VAL A 121 7.03 -2.23 -2.36
C VAL A 121 5.73 -1.51 -2.68
N ASP A 122 4.61 -2.24 -2.62
CA ASP A 122 3.32 -1.60 -2.87
C ASP A 122 3.07 -0.44 -1.89
N GLY A 123 2.66 0.70 -2.44
CA GLY A 123 2.42 1.93 -1.68
C GLY A 123 3.66 2.63 -1.10
N GLY A 124 4.89 2.15 -1.32
CA GLY A 124 6.05 2.79 -0.71
C GLY A 124 7.42 2.13 -0.95
N THR A 125 8.30 2.22 0.03
CA THR A 125 9.67 1.71 -0.04
C THR A 125 10.11 1.21 1.32
N LEU A 126 10.77 0.05 1.35
CA LEU A 126 11.54 -0.41 2.50
C LEU A 126 12.98 0.09 2.36
N LEU A 127 13.46 0.80 3.37
CA LEU A 127 14.85 1.21 3.47
C LEU A 127 15.57 0.29 4.44
N PHE A 128 16.71 -0.23 4.00
CA PHE A 128 17.66 -0.93 4.85
C PHE A 128 18.82 0.03 5.14
N ILE A 129 19.00 0.35 6.42
CA ILE A 129 19.88 1.42 6.87
C ILE A 129 20.88 0.85 7.88
N LYS A 130 22.14 1.26 7.74
CA LYS A 130 23.17 1.04 8.76
C LYS A 130 23.58 2.37 9.39
N ARG A 131 23.73 2.37 10.71
CA ARG A 131 24.20 3.54 11.45
C ARG A 131 25.71 3.67 11.27
N ALA A 132 26.18 4.88 10.94
CA ALA A 132 27.56 5.15 10.56
C ALA A 132 28.60 4.99 11.70
N TYR A 133 28.16 4.79 12.95
CA TYR A 133 29.04 4.82 14.14
C TYR A 133 29.71 3.47 14.47
N GLN A 134 29.22 2.34 13.96
CA GLN A 134 29.80 1.03 14.24
C GLN A 134 30.34 0.37 12.96
N LYS A 135 31.67 0.27 12.86
CA LYS A 135 32.33 -0.46 11.77
C LYS A 135 32.18 -1.98 11.90
N ASP A 136 32.13 -2.49 13.14
CA ASP A 136 32.25 -3.92 13.44
C ASP A 136 31.00 -4.54 14.10
N GLY A 137 29.86 -3.84 14.08
CA GLY A 137 28.57 -4.30 14.64
C GLY A 137 27.49 -4.58 13.58
N THR A 138 26.47 -5.33 13.99
CA THR A 138 25.26 -5.61 13.18
C THR A 138 24.15 -4.61 13.50
N ASP A 139 24.38 -3.34 13.22
CA ASP A 139 23.39 -2.27 13.41
C ASP A 139 22.52 -2.09 12.16
N LEU A 140 21.61 -3.04 11.93
CA LEU A 140 20.73 -3.04 10.76
C LEU A 140 19.32 -2.57 11.13
N GLU A 141 18.88 -1.51 10.48
CA GLU A 141 17.52 -0.96 10.57
C GLU A 141 16.76 -1.27 9.27
N ILE A 142 15.49 -1.63 9.42
CA ILE A 142 14.52 -1.70 8.33
C ILE A 142 13.36 -0.75 8.62
N ASP A 143 13.07 0.14 7.69
CA ASP A 143 11.95 1.08 7.82
C ASP A 143 11.08 1.05 6.56
N TYR A 144 9.77 0.97 6.75
CA TYR A 144 8.78 1.16 5.69
C TYR A 144 8.31 2.61 5.65
N LEU A 145 8.55 3.23 4.48
CA LEU A 145 8.15 4.58 4.16
C LEU A 145 7.05 4.52 3.11
N ARG A 146 5.86 4.96 3.49
CA ARG A 146 4.70 5.01 2.61
C ARG A 146 4.74 6.28 1.77
N LYS A 147 4.45 6.15 0.47
CA LYS A 147 4.21 7.29 -0.41
C LYS A 147 2.80 7.82 -0.19
N THR A 148 2.68 9.11 0.05
CA THR A 148 1.41 9.84 0.17
C THR A 148 1.38 10.96 -0.86
N TRP A 149 0.23 11.59 -1.03
CA TRP A 149 0.10 12.75 -1.91
C TRP A 149 0.78 14.01 -1.33
N LEU A 150 1.00 14.07 -0.01
CA LEU A 150 1.72 15.16 0.67
C LEU A 150 3.24 14.94 0.74
N GLY A 151 3.73 13.73 0.51
CA GLY A 151 5.15 13.40 0.63
C GLY A 151 5.40 11.93 0.92
N TRP A 152 6.47 11.65 1.65
CA TRP A 152 6.80 10.34 2.18
C TRP A 152 6.66 10.37 3.70
N LYS A 153 6.10 9.30 4.25
CA LYS A 153 5.83 9.20 5.69
C LYS A 153 6.28 7.85 6.22
N TRP A 154 7.00 7.88 7.34
CA TRP A 154 7.33 6.64 8.06
C TRP A 154 6.06 6.00 8.61
N THR A 155 5.98 4.69 8.50
CA THR A 155 4.83 3.92 8.99
C THR A 155 5.24 2.91 10.03
N TRP A 156 6.16 1.99 9.69
CA TRP A 156 6.60 0.95 10.63
C TRP A 156 8.02 0.52 10.31
N GLY A 157 8.75 0.04 11.31
CA GLY A 157 10.14 -0.33 11.16
C GLY A 157 10.74 -0.75 12.49
N GLY A 158 11.95 -1.28 12.41
CA GLY A 158 12.68 -1.82 13.55
C GLY A 158 14.17 -1.81 13.29
N MET A 159 14.92 -1.87 14.37
CA MET A 159 16.37 -1.96 14.35
C MET A 159 16.78 -3.02 15.35
N PHE A 160 17.84 -3.74 15.01
CA PHE A 160 18.59 -4.52 15.98
C PHE A 160 20.07 -4.17 15.88
N GLY A 161 20.79 -4.48 16.96
CA GLY A 161 22.21 -4.25 17.12
C GLY A 161 22.77 -5.38 17.98
N PHE A 162 23.76 -6.12 17.46
CA PHE A 162 24.54 -7.06 18.25
C PHE A 162 25.96 -6.54 18.35
N GLY A 163 26.52 -6.61 19.56
CA GLY A 163 27.92 -6.25 19.83
C GLY A 163 28.89 -7.15 19.06
N GLY A 164 30.14 -6.71 18.96
CA GLY A 164 31.20 -7.38 18.20
C GLY A 164 31.56 -8.79 18.67
N ASN A 165 32.44 -9.43 17.90
CA ASN A 165 32.82 -10.84 17.97
C ASN A 165 32.95 -11.43 19.38
N ILE A 166 32.28 -12.57 19.59
CA ILE A 166 32.52 -13.46 20.73
C ILE A 166 33.71 -14.35 20.38
N GLU A 167 34.73 -14.39 21.25
CA GLU A 167 35.90 -15.26 21.04
C GLU A 167 35.49 -16.73 20.86
N GLY A 168 36.11 -17.41 19.90
CA GLY A 168 35.83 -18.83 19.62
C GLY A 168 34.54 -19.11 18.84
N VAL A 169 33.81 -18.07 18.42
CA VAL A 169 32.54 -18.23 17.69
C VAL A 169 32.54 -17.40 16.40
N ARG A 170 32.17 -18.04 15.28
CA ARG A 170 32.00 -17.39 13.98
C ARG A 170 30.52 -17.13 13.74
N SER A 171 30.14 -15.84 13.66
CA SER A 171 28.79 -15.45 13.25
C SER A 171 28.64 -15.58 11.73
N VAL A 172 27.58 -16.27 11.30
CA VAL A 172 27.32 -16.55 9.88
C VAL A 172 26.23 -15.63 9.33
N LEU A 173 25.13 -15.49 10.06
CA LEU A 173 24.03 -14.56 9.76
C LEU A 173 23.62 -13.80 11.03
N SER A 174 23.06 -12.61 10.86
CA SER A 174 22.13 -12.03 11.84
C SER A 174 20.69 -12.17 11.31
N TYR A 175 19.70 -12.09 12.20
CA TYR A 175 18.30 -12.05 11.81
C TYR A 175 17.44 -11.32 12.85
N MET A 176 16.36 -10.71 12.37
CA MET A 176 15.26 -10.20 13.17
C MET A 176 13.96 -10.38 12.40
N PHE A 177 12.91 -10.81 13.09
CA PHE A 177 11.56 -10.84 12.54
C PHE A 177 10.84 -9.51 12.80
N MET A 178 10.27 -8.92 11.75
CA MET A 178 9.38 -7.76 11.83
C MET A 178 7.94 -8.20 11.60
N PRO A 179 7.08 -8.15 12.64
CA PRO A 179 5.69 -8.57 12.51
C PRO A 179 4.85 -7.56 11.74
N LYS A 180 3.75 -8.06 11.18
CA LYS A 180 2.66 -7.22 10.69
C LYS A 180 1.91 -6.60 11.87
N LEU A 181 1.62 -5.30 11.79
CA LEU A 181 0.75 -4.63 12.75
C LEU A 181 -0.71 -4.69 12.32
N SER A 182 -1.58 -4.98 13.29
CA SER A 182 -3.02 -4.97 13.05
C SER A 182 -3.50 -3.56 12.69
N GLY A 183 -4.35 -3.45 11.67
CA GLY A 183 -4.90 -2.17 11.22
C GLY A 183 -3.94 -1.25 10.46
N ILE A 184 -2.67 -1.64 10.27
CA ILE A 184 -1.68 -0.84 9.54
C ILE A 184 -1.26 -1.57 8.26
N ASN A 185 -1.43 -0.92 7.12
CA ASN A 185 -1.04 -1.48 5.82
C ASN A 185 0.45 -1.30 5.59
N THR A 186 1.19 -2.41 5.62
CA THR A 186 2.65 -2.48 5.50
C THR A 186 3.05 -3.73 4.73
N PRO A 187 4.28 -3.79 4.17
CA PRO A 187 4.80 -5.00 3.52
C PRO A 187 5.24 -6.09 4.50
N PHE A 188 5.03 -5.91 5.81
CA PHE A 188 5.35 -6.90 6.85
C PHE A 188 4.28 -8.02 6.89
N PRO A 189 4.65 -9.27 7.24
CA PRO A 189 5.86 -9.65 7.96
C PRO A 189 7.09 -9.88 7.08
N VAL A 190 8.25 -9.46 7.59
CA VAL A 190 9.56 -9.62 6.95
C VAL A 190 10.54 -10.16 7.97
N ILE A 191 11.34 -11.14 7.60
CA ILE A 191 12.57 -11.49 8.32
C ILE A 191 13.76 -10.92 7.55
N TYR A 192 14.73 -10.35 8.26
CA TYR A 192 15.87 -9.70 7.64
C TYR A 192 17.11 -9.75 8.52
N GLY A 193 18.29 -9.59 7.93
CA GLY A 193 19.54 -9.49 8.67
C GLY A 193 20.78 -9.30 7.78
N ASP A 194 21.94 -9.41 8.40
CA ASP A 194 23.25 -9.34 7.76
C ASP A 194 23.73 -10.73 7.33
N VAL A 195 24.45 -10.77 6.21
CA VAL A 195 25.27 -11.91 5.82
C VAL A 195 26.71 -11.62 6.25
N LEU A 196 27.17 -12.35 7.27
CA LEU A 196 28.48 -12.15 7.90
C LEU A 196 29.54 -13.10 7.35
N ASP A 197 29.10 -14.25 6.82
CA ASP A 197 29.96 -15.23 6.18
C ASP A 197 29.92 -15.11 4.66
N PRO A 198 31.05 -14.83 3.98
CA PRO A 198 31.10 -14.67 2.53
C PRO A 198 30.84 -15.97 1.75
N THR A 199 30.88 -17.13 2.41
CA THR A 199 30.56 -18.42 1.78
C THR A 199 29.06 -18.62 1.56
N VAL A 200 28.21 -17.85 2.26
CA VAL A 200 26.76 -17.90 2.09
C VAL A 200 26.38 -17.26 0.76
N ASN A 201 25.67 -18.03 -0.06
CA ASN A 201 25.19 -17.60 -1.38
C ASN A 201 23.66 -17.57 -1.48
N ARG A 202 22.96 -18.36 -0.65
CA ARG A 202 21.51 -18.44 -0.67
C ARG A 202 20.99 -18.62 0.74
N ILE A 203 19.86 -17.98 1.05
CA ILE A 203 19.16 -18.17 2.33
C ILE A 203 17.72 -18.57 2.02
N ILE A 204 17.21 -19.56 2.75
CA ILE A 204 15.84 -20.04 2.63
C ILE A 204 15.20 -20.16 4.01
N ILE A 205 13.90 -19.94 4.05
CA ILE A 205 13.05 -20.16 5.21
C ILE A 205 12.15 -21.34 4.89
N ILE A 206 12.08 -22.32 5.78
CA ILE A 206 11.33 -23.57 5.59
C ILE A 206 10.28 -23.66 6.69
N GLU A 207 9.01 -23.69 6.29
CA GLU A 207 7.91 -23.96 7.19
C GLU A 207 7.97 -25.40 7.69
N ASN A 208 7.76 -25.64 8.99
CA ASN A 208 7.70 -27.00 9.51
C ASN A 208 6.35 -27.65 9.18
N GLY A 209 6.38 -28.91 8.73
CA GLY A 209 5.18 -29.67 8.43
C GLY A 209 5.43 -30.81 7.45
N ALA A 210 4.37 -31.57 7.13
CA ALA A 210 4.44 -32.69 6.19
C ALA A 210 4.71 -32.25 4.74
N ASN A 211 4.26 -31.04 4.38
CA ASN A 211 4.48 -30.41 3.08
C ASN A 211 5.11 -29.02 3.28
N PRO A 212 6.42 -28.95 3.57
CA PRO A 212 7.07 -27.71 3.94
C PRO A 212 7.09 -26.72 2.76
N MET A 213 6.56 -25.52 2.97
CA MET A 213 6.74 -24.42 2.02
C MET A 213 8.12 -23.80 2.21
N ILE A 214 8.76 -23.44 1.09
CA ILE A 214 10.11 -22.85 1.07
C ILE A 214 10.00 -21.42 0.54
N TYR A 215 10.45 -20.47 1.35
CA TYR A 215 10.52 -19.05 1.01
C TYR A 215 11.99 -18.69 0.80
N SER A 216 12.33 -18.23 -0.41
CA SER A 216 13.71 -17.80 -0.71
C SER A 216 13.90 -16.35 -0.30
N ALA A 217 15.02 -16.04 0.36
CA ALA A 217 15.40 -14.69 0.71
C ALA A 217 16.06 -13.97 -0.48
N ASN A 218 15.85 -12.66 -0.53
CA ASN A 218 16.63 -11.76 -1.37
C ASN A 218 17.95 -11.43 -0.68
N LEU A 219 19.00 -11.29 -1.48
CA LEU A 219 20.31 -10.80 -1.05
C LEU A 219 20.58 -9.45 -1.69
N ALA A 220 20.95 -8.46 -0.89
CA ALA A 220 21.31 -7.13 -1.39
C ALA A 220 22.70 -6.74 -0.90
N LYS A 221 23.54 -6.25 -1.81
CA LYS A 221 24.92 -5.83 -1.51
C LYS A 221 25.04 -4.31 -1.57
N SER A 222 25.64 -3.73 -0.54
CA SER A 222 26.04 -2.33 -0.54
C SER A 222 27.25 -2.11 -1.45
N GLN A 223 27.52 -0.85 -1.78
CA GLN A 223 28.73 -0.44 -2.50
C GLN A 223 30.02 -0.76 -1.73
N THR A 224 29.95 -0.91 -0.40
CA THR A 224 31.09 -1.23 0.46
C THR A 224 31.27 -2.74 0.63
N GLY A 225 30.56 -3.57 -0.14
CA GLY A 225 30.62 -5.04 -0.08
C GLY A 225 29.83 -5.68 1.06
N HIS A 226 29.17 -4.87 1.90
CA HIS A 226 28.33 -5.36 2.97
C HIS A 226 27.06 -5.97 2.40
N THR A 227 26.73 -7.20 2.81
CA THR A 227 25.60 -7.95 2.26
C THR A 227 24.53 -8.13 3.34
N ILE A 228 23.29 -7.79 2.99
CA ILE A 228 22.11 -8.07 3.81
C ILE A 228 21.23 -9.09 3.11
N TRP A 229 20.31 -9.66 3.87
CA TRP A 229 19.28 -10.57 3.38
C TRP A 229 17.92 -10.23 3.96
N PHE A 230 16.86 -10.54 3.21
CA PHE A 230 15.49 -10.39 3.70
C PHE A 230 14.52 -11.31 2.95
N ALA A 231 13.45 -11.71 3.61
CA ALA A 231 12.37 -12.48 3.01
C ALA A 231 11.01 -11.99 3.51
N TYR A 232 10.07 -11.84 2.57
CA TYR A 232 8.65 -11.66 2.89
C TYR A 232 8.07 -13.00 3.30
N LEU A 233 7.36 -13.01 4.42
CA LEU A 233 6.73 -14.21 4.95
C LEU A 233 5.21 -14.05 4.85
N PRO A 234 4.45 -15.13 4.60
CA PRO A 234 3.01 -15.03 4.66
C PRO A 234 2.56 -14.83 6.11
N THR A 235 1.46 -14.12 6.30
CA THR A 235 0.88 -13.91 7.65
C THR A 235 0.41 -15.20 8.32
N SER A 236 0.24 -16.27 7.55
CA SER A 236 -0.13 -17.61 8.05
C SER A 236 1.07 -18.39 8.59
N LEU A 237 2.31 -17.97 8.32
CA LEU A 237 3.48 -18.69 8.82
C LEU A 237 3.55 -18.54 10.34
N THR A 238 3.52 -19.67 11.03
CA THR A 238 3.66 -19.75 12.49
C THR A 238 4.94 -20.48 12.86
N VAL A 239 5.48 -20.18 14.03
CA VAL A 239 6.55 -20.98 14.62
C VAL A 239 6.05 -22.41 14.92
N PRO A 240 6.90 -23.44 14.82
CA PRO A 240 8.32 -23.33 14.46
C PRO A 240 8.56 -23.29 12.94
N TYR A 241 9.63 -22.63 12.51
CA TYR A 241 10.16 -22.68 11.14
C TYR A 241 11.68 -22.65 11.15
N GLU A 242 12.35 -22.99 10.05
CA GLU A 242 13.81 -23.07 9.97
C GLU A 242 14.38 -22.02 9.01
N ILE A 243 15.46 -21.36 9.42
CA ILE A 243 16.31 -20.53 8.55
C ILE A 243 17.52 -21.37 8.15
N ARG A 244 17.80 -21.51 6.86
CA ARG A 244 19.01 -22.18 6.35
C ARG A 244 19.82 -21.24 5.47
N ALA A 245 21.12 -21.16 5.76
CA ALA A 245 22.10 -20.53 4.90
C ALA A 245 22.80 -21.61 4.07
N LEU A 246 22.89 -21.43 2.75
CA LEU A 246 23.45 -22.37 1.80
C LEU A 246 24.65 -21.75 1.09
N ASN A 247 25.66 -22.57 0.78
CA ASN A 247 26.80 -22.18 -0.04
C ASN A 247 26.46 -22.23 -1.55
N VAL A 248 27.44 -21.96 -2.41
CA VAL A 248 27.28 -21.95 -3.88
C VAL A 248 26.92 -23.31 -4.49
N ILE A 249 27.25 -24.42 -3.82
CA ILE A 249 26.92 -25.79 -4.28
C ILE A 249 25.63 -26.33 -3.64
N GLY A 250 25.01 -25.58 -2.74
CA GLY A 250 23.74 -25.92 -2.08
C GLY A 250 23.88 -26.61 -0.72
N ASP A 251 25.08 -26.78 -0.18
CA ASP A 251 25.26 -27.34 1.15
C ASP A 251 24.86 -26.33 2.23
N ILE A 252 24.35 -26.85 3.35
CA ILE A 252 23.99 -26.06 4.52
C ILE A 252 25.27 -25.57 5.21
N VAL A 253 25.48 -24.26 5.20
CA VAL A 253 26.54 -23.59 5.98
C VAL A 253 26.11 -23.53 7.45
N VAL A 254 24.88 -23.08 7.70
CA VAL A 254 24.30 -23.04 9.04
C VAL A 254 22.77 -23.10 8.96
N SER A 255 22.13 -23.58 10.02
CA SER A 255 20.70 -23.45 10.18
C SER A 255 20.29 -23.12 11.61
N LYS A 256 19.09 -22.54 11.74
CA LYS A 256 18.46 -22.24 13.03
C LYS A 256 16.96 -22.49 12.96
N THR A 257 16.44 -23.25 13.91
CA THR A 257 14.99 -23.36 14.13
C THR A 257 14.53 -22.19 14.99
N ILE A 258 13.55 -21.44 14.48
CA ILE A 258 12.87 -20.37 15.20
C ILE A 258 11.66 -20.96 15.91
N THR A 259 11.63 -20.83 17.22
CA THR A 259 10.54 -21.33 18.07
C THR A 259 9.72 -20.20 18.70
N GLU A 260 10.21 -18.97 18.64
CA GLU A 260 9.54 -17.79 19.21
C GLU A 260 9.19 -16.78 18.10
N PRO A 261 7.97 -16.21 18.07
CA PRO A 261 7.55 -15.34 16.99
C PRO A 261 8.37 -14.06 16.83
N ASN A 262 8.94 -13.53 17.91
CA ASN A 262 9.71 -12.28 17.93
C ASN A 262 11.22 -12.53 18.09
N ASP A 263 11.68 -13.74 17.74
CA ASP A 263 13.08 -14.10 17.87
C ASP A 263 13.97 -13.22 16.97
N SER A 264 15.13 -12.87 17.51
CA SER A 264 16.19 -12.14 16.81
C SER A 264 17.53 -12.56 17.37
N GLY A 265 18.56 -12.59 16.54
CA GLY A 265 19.86 -13.05 17.01
C GLY A 265 20.92 -13.18 15.94
N LEU A 266 22.05 -13.72 16.38
CA LEU A 266 23.10 -14.23 15.50
C LEU A 266 22.94 -15.74 15.33
N ILE A 267 23.16 -16.22 14.12
CA ILE A 267 23.31 -17.64 13.82
C ILE A 267 24.81 -17.91 13.72
N GLN A 268 25.31 -18.76 14.61
CA GLN A 268 26.73 -18.90 14.90
C GLN A 268 27.22 -20.34 14.74
N LEU A 269 28.50 -20.49 14.41
CA LEU A 269 29.21 -21.77 14.39
C LEU A 269 30.40 -21.70 15.36
N PRO A 270 30.70 -22.80 16.08
CA PRO A 270 31.94 -22.88 16.84
C PRO A 270 33.14 -22.81 15.89
N ILE A 271 34.15 -22.01 16.25
CA ILE A 271 35.43 -22.01 15.55
C ILE A 271 36.17 -23.29 15.97
N LYS A 272 36.44 -24.17 15.01
CA LYS A 272 37.27 -25.37 15.22
C LYS A 272 38.75 -25.01 15.20
#